data_AF-A0A1B4LHJ0-F1
#
_entry.id   AF-A0A1B4LHJ0-F1
#
_cell.length_a   1.000
_cell.length_b   1.000
_cell.length_c   1.000
_cell.angle_alpha   90.00
_cell.angle_beta   90.00
_cell.angle_gamma   90.00
#
_symmetry.space_group_name_H-M   'P 1'
#
loop_
_entity.id
_entity.type
_entity.pdbx_description
1 polymer ?
#
loop_
_entity_poly.entity_id
_entity_poly.type
_entity_poly.pdbx_seq_one_letter_code
_entity_poly.pdbx_strand_id
1 'polypeptide(L)'
;MPRRGIYDNMKTAVDKVGRGKERAVNARFEAMCGHYLFEPEFCNRAAGWEKGIVEKNVQDRRRQIWHEAALRRWETLELLNEWVAGQCRQAWQMRHPQWPELTVEDALQDERTRLMPNPRPFDGYVEQTLRVSSTSLIHFQRNRYSVPTEHASLQTASEYVTAGEKRRRAEIGKFHVRVIE
;
A
#
# COMPACT_ATOMS: atom_id res chain seq x y z
N MET A 1 -3.91 -3.39 15.19
CA MET A 1 -2.69 -2.59 14.95
C MET A 1 -1.54 -3.15 15.76
N PRO A 2 -0.40 -3.50 15.14
CA PRO A 2 0.80 -3.89 15.88
C PRO A 2 1.38 -2.67 16.62
N ARG A 3 2.14 -2.90 17.70
CA ARG A 3 2.84 -1.82 18.40
C ARG A 3 4.08 -1.32 17.66
N ARG A 4 4.70 -2.21 16.89
CA ARG A 4 5.91 -1.95 16.10
C ARG A 4 5.71 -2.52 14.70
N GLY A 5 6.06 -1.75 13.67
CA GLY A 5 6.01 -2.19 12.27
C GLY A 5 7.38 -2.08 11.63
N ILE A 6 7.82 -3.13 10.93
CA ILE A 6 9.10 -3.13 10.23
C ILE A 6 8.86 -2.72 8.76
N TYR A 7 9.58 -1.70 8.30
CA TYR A 7 9.41 -1.11 6.98
C TYR A 7 10.73 -1.08 6.20
N ASP A 8 10.62 -1.19 4.88
CA ASP A 8 11.74 -0.90 3.99
C ASP A 8 11.98 0.63 3.88
N ASN A 9 13.14 1.04 3.40
CA ASN A 9 13.50 2.45 3.16
C ASN A 9 12.85 2.98 1.87
N MET A 10 11.54 2.79 1.72
CA MET A 10 10.77 3.25 0.56
C MET A 10 10.64 4.78 0.56
N LYS A 11 10.70 5.40 -0.62
CA LYS A 11 10.61 6.87 -0.78
C LYS A 11 9.31 7.48 -0.24
N THR A 12 8.26 6.66 -0.10
CA THR A 12 6.96 7.06 0.46
C THR A 12 6.97 7.16 1.99
N ALA A 13 7.91 6.48 2.66
CA ALA A 13 8.08 6.52 4.11
C ALA A 13 9.32 7.31 4.55
N VAL A 14 10.35 7.36 3.70
CA VAL A 14 11.63 8.01 4.00
C VAL A 14 11.98 8.98 2.88
N ASP A 15 12.03 10.27 3.20
CA ASP A 15 12.42 11.33 2.28
C ASP A 15 13.94 11.33 2.03
N LYS A 16 14.73 11.08 3.09
CA LYS A 16 16.20 10.98 3.00
C LYS A 16 16.75 9.92 3.96
N VAL A 17 17.69 9.14 3.46
CA VAL A 17 18.50 8.22 4.25
C VAL A 17 19.78 8.96 4.65
N GLY A 18 19.96 9.26 5.95
CA GLY A 18 21.13 9.93 6.50
C GLY A 18 22.30 8.98 6.80
N ARG A 19 23.32 9.48 7.54
CA ARG A 19 24.43 8.64 8.00
C ARG A 19 23.96 7.74 9.16
N GLY A 20 24.32 6.46 9.12
CA GLY A 20 23.97 5.50 10.18
C GLY A 20 22.46 5.20 10.25
N LYS A 21 21.84 5.40 11.42
CA LYS A 21 20.41 5.14 11.68
C LYS A 21 19.49 6.33 11.40
N GLU A 22 20.03 7.50 11.09
CA GLU A 22 19.22 8.69 10.83
C GLU A 22 18.42 8.54 9.53
N ARG A 23 17.12 8.81 9.62
CA ARG A 23 16.18 8.85 8.49
C ARG A 23 15.35 10.11 8.62
N ALA A 24 15.27 10.90 7.55
CA ALA A 24 14.22 11.91 7.44
C ALA A 24 12.96 11.17 7.01
N VAL A 25 12.08 10.90 7.97
CA VAL A 25 10.81 10.23 7.74
C VAL A 25 9.87 11.21 7.05
N ASN A 26 9.12 10.73 6.06
CA ASN A 26 8.12 11.55 5.40
C ASN A 26 7.06 12.00 6.43
N ALA A 27 6.80 13.30 6.51
CA ALA A 27 5.89 13.87 7.51
C ALA A 27 4.49 13.22 7.49
N ARG A 28 4.01 12.79 6.32
CA ARG A 28 2.71 12.11 6.20
C ARG A 28 2.75 10.69 6.74
N PHE A 29 3.85 9.98 6.51
CA PHE A 29 4.07 8.65 7.07
C PHE A 29 4.17 8.74 8.61
N GLU A 30 4.85 9.75 9.14
CA GLU A 30 4.90 10.01 10.58
C GLU A 30 3.50 10.31 11.16
N ALA A 31 2.71 11.16 10.48
CA ALA A 31 1.32 11.41 10.88
C ALA A 31 0.46 10.14 10.88
N MET A 32 0.66 9.25 9.91
CA MET A 32 0.01 7.94 9.85
C MET A 32 0.43 7.06 11.04
N CYS A 33 1.72 7.02 11.38
CA CYS A 33 2.23 6.28 12.53
C CYS A 33 1.60 6.78 13.84
N GLY A 34 1.52 8.10 14.02
CA GLY A 34 0.86 8.72 15.17
C GLY A 34 -0.64 8.43 15.24
N HIS A 35 -1.33 8.41 14.11
CA HIS A 35 -2.77 8.09 14.05
C HIS A 35 -3.07 6.65 14.46
N TYR A 36 -2.23 5.70 14.06
CA TYR A 36 -2.39 4.28 14.39
C TYR A 36 -1.62 3.83 15.64
N LEU A 37 -0.86 4.74 16.27
CA LEU A 37 -0.07 4.54 17.49
C LEU A 37 0.91 3.37 17.39
N PHE A 38 1.57 3.19 16.24
CA PHE A 38 2.64 2.20 16.09
C PHE A 38 3.99 2.87 15.85
N GLU A 39 5.05 2.21 16.29
CA GLU A 39 6.42 2.64 16.08
C GLU A 39 6.98 2.03 14.79
N PRO A 40 7.38 2.84 13.78
CA PRO A 40 8.03 2.35 12.59
C PRO A 40 9.50 2.04 12.86
N GLU A 41 9.96 0.87 12.45
CA GLU A 41 11.38 0.53 12.39
C GLU A 41 11.81 0.26 10.96
N PHE A 42 12.83 0.99 10.51
CA PHE A 42 13.36 0.85 9.16
C PHE A 42 14.48 -0.18 9.11
N CYS A 43 14.40 -1.10 8.15
CA CYS A 43 15.44 -2.09 7.93
C CYS A 43 16.82 -1.44 7.71
N ASN A 44 17.84 -1.98 8.38
CA ASN A 44 19.23 -1.64 8.10
C ASN A 44 19.61 -2.19 6.72
N ARG A 45 20.36 -1.40 5.93
CA ARG A 45 20.77 -1.78 4.56
C ARG A 45 21.51 -3.13 4.47
N ALA A 46 22.12 -3.59 5.58
CA ALA A 46 22.93 -4.81 5.64
C ALA A 46 22.21 -6.07 6.16
N ALA A 47 20.92 -6.02 6.52
CA ALA A 47 20.19 -7.16 7.09
C ALA A 47 19.57 -8.09 6.01
N GLY A 48 20.29 -8.38 4.93
CA GLY A 48 19.77 -9.13 3.78
C GLY A 48 19.62 -10.64 3.99
N TRP A 49 20.35 -11.22 4.94
CA TRP A 49 20.49 -12.67 5.08
C TRP A 49 19.19 -13.38 5.50
N GLU A 50 18.47 -12.86 6.51
CA GLU A 50 17.16 -13.39 6.93
C GLU A 50 16.07 -13.14 5.88
N LYS A 51 16.20 -12.04 5.13
CA LYS A 51 15.26 -11.66 4.08
C LYS A 51 15.27 -12.65 2.91
N GLY A 52 16.42 -13.24 2.60
CA GLY A 52 16.58 -14.13 1.44
C GLY A 52 15.73 -15.40 1.48
N ILE A 53 15.57 -16.03 2.66
CA ILE A 53 14.74 -17.23 2.82
C ILE A 53 13.26 -16.89 2.63
N VAL A 54 12.81 -15.79 3.26
CA VAL A 54 11.43 -15.32 3.15
C VAL A 54 11.11 -14.92 1.71
N GLU A 55 11.98 -14.13 1.06
CA GLU A 55 11.80 -13.69 -0.32
C GLU A 55 11.74 -14.88 -1.30
N LYS A 56 12.62 -15.87 -1.12
CA LYS A 56 12.60 -17.08 -1.95
C LYS A 56 11.30 -17.86 -1.80
N ASN A 57 10.87 -18.13 -0.55
CA ASN A 57 9.63 -18.85 -0.29
C ASN A 57 8.41 -18.14 -0.89
N VAL A 58 8.36 -16.80 -0.76
CA VAL A 58 7.30 -15.98 -1.36
C VAL A 58 7.34 -16.06 -2.88
N GLN A 59 8.52 -15.95 -3.49
CA GLN A 59 8.67 -16.07 -4.95
C GLN A 59 8.23 -17.45 -5.47
N ASP A 60 8.66 -18.52 -4.81
CA ASP A 60 8.35 -19.89 -5.21
C ASP A 60 6.84 -20.16 -5.11
N ARG A 61 6.20 -19.78 -4.00
CA ARG A 61 4.74 -19.91 -3.85
C ARG A 61 3.97 -19.06 -4.83
N ARG A 62 4.39 -17.82 -5.05
CA ARG A 62 3.75 -16.95 -6.05
C ARG A 62 3.81 -17.58 -7.44
N ARG A 63 4.98 -18.10 -7.84
CA ARG A 63 5.14 -18.77 -9.15
C ARG A 63 4.23 -19.99 -9.26
N GLN A 64 4.14 -20.80 -8.21
CA GLN A 64 3.26 -21.97 -8.20
C GLN A 64 1.78 -21.58 -8.34
N ILE A 65 1.30 -20.62 -7.54
CA ILE A 65 -0.10 -20.16 -7.59
C ILE A 65 -0.45 -19.65 -8.99
N TRP A 66 0.40 -18.84 -9.60
CA TRP A 66 0.15 -18.32 -10.95
C TRP A 66 0.26 -19.39 -12.04
N HIS A 67 1.14 -20.36 -11.89
CA HIS A 67 1.19 -21.50 -12.80
C HIS A 67 -0.12 -22.30 -12.76
N GLU A 68 -0.63 -22.60 -11.58
CA GLU A 68 -1.92 -23.28 -11.42
C GLU A 68 -3.11 -22.44 -11.90
N ALA A 69 -3.04 -21.11 -11.71
CA ALA A 69 -4.04 -20.19 -12.23
C ALA A 69 -4.10 -20.23 -13.77
N ALA A 70 -2.94 -20.28 -14.42
CA ALA A 70 -2.82 -20.29 -15.87
C ALA A 70 -3.29 -21.61 -16.52
N LEU A 71 -3.31 -22.71 -15.78
CA LEU A 71 -3.83 -23.99 -16.25
C LEU A 71 -5.36 -24.06 -16.27
N ARG A 72 -6.05 -23.07 -15.69
CA ARG A 72 -7.51 -23.03 -15.59
C ARG A 72 -8.07 -21.92 -16.48
N ARG A 73 -9.29 -22.13 -16.98
CA ARG A 73 -10.07 -21.07 -17.62
C ARG A 73 -10.96 -20.41 -16.57
N TRP A 74 -10.94 -19.08 -16.56
CA TRP A 74 -11.75 -18.26 -15.65
C TRP A 74 -12.85 -17.57 -16.44
N GLU A 75 -14.05 -17.54 -15.88
CA GLU A 75 -15.20 -16.88 -16.51
C GLU A 75 -15.22 -15.38 -16.23
N THR A 76 -14.78 -14.99 -15.03
CA THR A 76 -14.71 -13.59 -14.59
C THR A 76 -13.45 -13.33 -13.77
N LEU A 77 -13.09 -12.04 -13.64
CA LEU A 77 -11.95 -11.63 -12.83
C LEU A 77 -12.22 -11.85 -11.33
N GLU A 78 -13.48 -11.72 -10.91
CA GLU A 78 -13.92 -11.93 -9.53
C GLU A 78 -13.65 -13.37 -9.07
N LEU A 79 -13.98 -14.36 -9.90
CA LEU A 79 -13.74 -15.78 -9.59
C LEU A 79 -12.24 -16.09 -9.49
N LEU A 80 -11.43 -15.49 -10.37
CA LEU A 80 -9.97 -15.59 -10.26
C LEU A 80 -9.48 -14.99 -8.94
N ASN A 81 -9.96 -13.80 -8.57
CA ASN A 81 -9.56 -13.12 -7.32
C ASN A 81 -9.94 -13.94 -6.08
N GLU A 82 -11.15 -14.51 -6.04
CA GLU A 82 -11.58 -15.39 -4.95
C GLU A 82 -10.69 -16.63 -4.83
N TRP A 83 -10.40 -17.28 -5.95
CA TRP A 83 -9.53 -18.45 -5.98
C TRP A 83 -8.10 -18.12 -5.53
N VAL A 84 -7.49 -17.05 -6.06
CA VAL A 84 -6.15 -16.59 -5.67
C VAL A 84 -6.11 -16.26 -4.17
N ALA A 85 -7.14 -15.57 -3.65
CA ALA A 85 -7.23 -15.27 -2.22
C ALA A 85 -7.30 -16.55 -1.36
N GLY A 86 -8.02 -17.58 -1.84
CA GLY A 86 -8.04 -18.90 -1.22
C GLY A 86 -6.67 -19.57 -1.20
N GLN A 87 -5.95 -19.56 -2.33
CA GLN A 87 -4.60 -20.13 -2.41
C GLN A 87 -3.59 -19.41 -1.51
N CYS A 88 -3.66 -18.07 -1.44
CA CYS A 88 -2.83 -17.29 -0.52
C CYS A 88 -3.04 -17.69 0.95
N ARG A 89 -4.28 -17.96 1.37
CA ARG A 89 -4.58 -18.45 2.72
C ARG A 89 -4.10 -19.89 2.93
N GLN A 90 -4.28 -20.76 1.95
CA GLN A 90 -3.75 -22.13 2.02
C GLN A 90 -2.21 -22.15 2.17
N ALA A 91 -1.52 -21.18 1.54
CA ALA A 91 -0.08 -21.05 1.69
C ALA A 91 0.38 -20.76 3.14
N TRP A 92 -0.49 -20.26 4.03
CA TRP A 92 -0.16 -20.02 5.45
C TRP A 92 0.10 -21.31 6.24
N GLN A 93 -0.30 -22.48 5.72
CA GLN A 93 0.02 -23.78 6.31
C GLN A 93 1.51 -24.16 6.21
N MET A 94 2.33 -23.35 5.51
CA MET A 94 3.77 -23.56 5.46
C MET A 94 4.43 -23.39 6.83
N ARG A 95 5.55 -24.08 7.06
CA ARG A 95 6.35 -23.93 8.27
C ARG A 95 6.96 -22.54 8.36
N HIS A 96 6.98 -22.00 9.57
CA HIS A 96 7.58 -20.71 9.84
C HIS A 96 9.11 -20.80 9.65
N PRO A 97 9.76 -19.88 8.91
CA PRO A 97 11.18 -19.99 8.58
C PRO A 97 12.12 -20.00 9.79
N GLN A 98 11.75 -19.30 10.86
CA GLN A 98 12.52 -19.23 12.11
C GLN A 98 12.05 -20.23 13.18
N TRP A 99 10.82 -20.73 13.08
CA TRP A 99 10.19 -21.62 14.08
C TRP A 99 9.54 -22.81 13.37
N PRO A 100 10.33 -23.79 12.90
CA PRO A 100 9.82 -24.87 12.06
C PRO A 100 8.71 -25.74 12.68
N GLU A 101 8.56 -25.68 14.00
CA GLU A 101 7.50 -26.30 14.79
C GLU A 101 6.13 -25.61 14.63
N LEU A 102 6.11 -24.36 14.19
CA LEU A 102 4.90 -23.58 13.92
C LEU A 102 4.64 -23.44 12.42
N THR A 103 3.37 -23.29 12.06
CA THR A 103 3.00 -22.75 10.75
C THR A 103 2.98 -21.22 10.78
N VAL A 104 2.97 -20.60 9.59
CA VAL A 104 2.73 -19.15 9.48
C VAL A 104 1.34 -18.78 10.02
N GLU A 105 0.35 -19.67 9.86
CA GLU A 105 -0.97 -19.47 10.45
C GLU A 105 -0.94 -19.46 11.98
N ASP A 106 -0.21 -20.38 12.62
CA ASP A 106 -0.08 -20.43 14.08
C ASP A 106 0.56 -19.14 14.62
N ALA A 107 1.65 -18.70 13.99
CA ALA A 107 2.32 -17.45 14.34
C ALA A 107 1.40 -16.23 14.17
N LEU A 108 0.59 -16.20 13.11
CA LEU A 108 -0.39 -15.14 12.88
C LEU A 108 -1.52 -15.14 13.93
N GLN A 109 -2.00 -16.32 14.33
CA GLN A 109 -3.03 -16.43 15.38
C GLN A 109 -2.51 -15.89 16.71
N ASP A 110 -1.29 -16.27 17.10
CA ASP A 110 -0.63 -15.76 18.29
C ASP A 110 -0.42 -14.23 18.20
N GLU A 111 0.05 -13.72 17.06
CA GLU A 111 0.21 -12.27 16.84
C GLU A 111 -1.11 -11.51 16.99
N ARG A 112 -2.21 -12.04 16.43
CA ARG A 112 -3.54 -11.40 16.49
C ARG A 112 -4.01 -11.12 17.92
N THR A 113 -3.68 -11.99 18.87
CA THR A 113 -4.06 -11.79 20.29
C THR A 113 -3.40 -10.56 20.92
N ARG A 114 -2.28 -10.09 20.36
CA ARG A 114 -1.47 -8.99 20.88
C ARG A 114 -1.71 -7.68 20.12
N LEU A 115 -2.55 -7.69 19.08
CA LEU A 115 -2.85 -6.51 18.29
C LEU A 115 -3.75 -5.55 19.06
N MET A 116 -3.45 -4.26 18.93
CA MET A 116 -4.32 -3.18 19.42
C MET A 116 -5.57 -3.05 18.52
N PRO A 117 -6.66 -2.45 19.03
CA PRO A 117 -7.82 -2.11 18.20
C PRO A 117 -7.42 -1.30 16.96
N ASN A 118 -8.13 -1.53 15.86
CA ASN A 118 -7.96 -0.73 14.65
C ASN A 118 -8.80 0.56 14.77
N PRO A 119 -8.18 1.76 14.82
CA PRO A 119 -8.95 3.01 14.82
C PRO A 119 -9.57 3.25 13.44
N ARG A 120 -10.26 4.39 13.28
CA ARG A 120 -10.78 4.81 11.97
C ARG A 120 -9.66 4.83 10.92
N PRO A 121 -9.93 4.57 9.63
CA PRO A 121 -8.92 4.68 8.59
C PRO A 121 -8.23 6.04 8.58
N PHE A 122 -6.90 6.04 8.51
CA PHE A 122 -6.10 7.24 8.30
C PHE A 122 -6.39 7.81 6.91
N ASP A 123 -6.59 9.12 6.86
CA ASP A 123 -6.89 9.78 5.60
C ASP A 123 -5.60 9.99 4.80
N GLY A 124 -5.32 9.07 3.88
CA GLY A 124 -4.03 8.98 3.20
C GLY A 124 -3.84 9.91 2.00
N TYR A 125 -4.83 10.69 1.57
CA TYR A 125 -4.76 11.39 0.28
C TYR A 125 -3.70 12.49 0.21
N VAL A 126 -3.00 12.58 -0.92
CA VAL A 126 -2.16 13.75 -1.20
C VAL A 126 -2.98 14.75 -1.99
N GLU A 127 -3.20 15.94 -1.43
CA GLU A 127 -3.76 17.09 -2.16
C GLU A 127 -2.62 17.79 -2.91
N GLN A 128 -2.72 17.87 -4.23
CA GLN A 128 -1.81 18.66 -5.05
C GLN A 128 -2.59 19.66 -5.90
N THR A 129 -2.17 20.93 -5.86
CA THR A 129 -2.69 21.96 -6.74
C THR A 129 -2.02 21.87 -8.11
N LEU A 130 -2.82 21.66 -9.15
CA LEU A 130 -2.39 21.56 -10.54
C LEU A 130 -3.08 22.63 -11.40
N ARG A 131 -2.37 23.12 -12.41
CA ARG A 131 -2.91 24.04 -13.40
C ARG A 131 -3.69 23.28 -14.47
N VAL A 132 -4.90 23.74 -14.77
CA VAL A 132 -5.70 23.22 -15.89
C VAL A 132 -5.21 23.85 -17.19
N SER A 133 -4.95 23.03 -18.20
CA SER A 133 -4.60 23.52 -19.54
C SER A 133 -5.80 24.24 -20.19
N SER A 134 -5.53 25.04 -21.23
CA SER A 134 -6.59 25.62 -22.06
C SER A 134 -7.46 24.57 -22.77
N THR A 135 -6.97 23.32 -22.86
CA THR A 135 -7.70 22.17 -23.41
C THR A 135 -8.44 21.35 -22.36
N SER A 136 -8.63 21.88 -21.14
CA SER A 136 -9.33 21.21 -20.03
C SER A 136 -8.69 19.89 -19.61
N LEU A 137 -7.36 19.85 -19.57
CA LEU A 137 -6.58 18.71 -19.09
C LEU A 137 -5.72 19.12 -17.88
N ILE A 138 -5.51 18.20 -16.96
CA ILE A 138 -4.44 18.27 -15.96
C ILE A 138 -3.38 17.20 -16.27
N HIS A 139 -2.14 17.52 -15.95
CA HIS A 139 -1.04 16.55 -16.03
C HIS A 139 -0.64 16.15 -14.62
N PHE A 140 -0.78 14.87 -14.31
CA PHE A 140 -0.37 14.31 -13.03
C PHE A 140 0.50 13.08 -13.28
N GLN A 141 1.72 13.13 -12.71
CA GLN A 141 2.77 12.16 -12.95
C GLN A 141 3.03 11.91 -14.44
N ARG A 142 2.64 10.73 -14.95
CA ARG A 142 2.81 10.34 -16.36
C ARG A 142 1.51 10.40 -17.16
N ASN A 143 0.39 10.71 -16.51
CA ASN A 143 -0.94 10.64 -17.09
C ASN A 143 -1.53 12.03 -17.32
N ARG A 144 -2.52 12.10 -18.21
CA ARG A 144 -3.34 13.29 -18.44
C ARG A 144 -4.78 12.95 -18.14
N TYR A 145 -5.43 13.79 -17.36
CA TYR A 145 -6.82 13.62 -16.97
C TYR A 145 -7.65 14.79 -17.48
N SER A 146 -8.86 14.51 -17.95
CA SER A 146 -9.80 15.55 -18.36
C SER A 146 -10.47 16.20 -17.15
N VAL A 147 -10.74 17.49 -17.29
CA VAL A 147 -11.47 18.33 -16.35
C VAL A 147 -12.67 18.92 -17.09
N PRO A 148 -13.82 19.16 -16.43
CA PRO A 148 -14.92 19.89 -17.04
C PRO A 148 -14.47 21.22 -17.68
N THR A 149 -15.00 21.53 -18.86
CA THR A 149 -14.58 22.67 -19.69
C THR A 149 -14.83 24.04 -19.06
N GLU A 150 -15.79 24.12 -18.14
CA GLU A 150 -16.08 25.29 -17.29
C GLU A 150 -14.88 25.71 -16.41
N HIS A 151 -13.83 24.91 -16.33
CA HIS A 151 -12.61 25.19 -15.56
C HIS A 151 -11.36 25.31 -16.42
N ALA A 152 -11.50 25.35 -17.74
CA ALA A 152 -10.40 25.60 -18.65
C ALA A 152 -9.69 26.90 -18.27
N SER A 153 -8.36 26.86 -18.15
CA SER A 153 -7.52 28.01 -17.77
C SER A 153 -7.63 28.51 -16.31
N LEU A 154 -8.34 27.80 -15.42
CA LEU A 154 -8.29 28.09 -13.98
C LEU A 154 -6.98 27.57 -13.35
N GLN A 155 -6.47 28.31 -12.34
CA GLN A 155 -5.20 28.01 -11.69
C GLN A 155 -5.26 26.81 -10.72
N THR A 156 -6.46 26.29 -10.40
CA THR A 156 -6.63 25.43 -9.23
C THR A 156 -7.50 24.21 -9.54
N ALA A 157 -6.88 23.07 -9.81
CA ALA A 157 -7.47 21.75 -9.60
C ALA A 157 -6.77 21.07 -8.41
N SER A 158 -7.51 20.42 -7.49
CA SER A 158 -6.94 19.71 -6.34
C SER A 158 -7.20 18.21 -6.49
N GLU A 159 -6.18 17.43 -6.80
CA GLU A 159 -6.34 15.98 -6.94
C GLU A 159 -6.28 15.28 -5.58
N TYR A 160 -7.08 14.22 -5.40
CA TYR A 160 -7.05 13.36 -4.21
C TYR A 160 -6.70 11.93 -4.64
N VAL A 161 -5.45 11.52 -4.42
CA VAL A 161 -5.05 10.12 -4.65
C VAL A 161 -5.40 9.31 -3.39
N THR A 162 -6.48 8.52 -3.44
CA THR A 162 -6.86 7.63 -2.33
C THR A 162 -6.34 6.22 -2.60
N ALA A 163 -5.59 5.64 -1.67
CA ALA A 163 -5.35 4.19 -1.68
C ALA A 163 -6.65 3.48 -1.24
N GLY A 164 -7.47 3.09 -2.21
CA GLY A 164 -8.59 2.16 -2.03
C GLY A 164 -9.73 2.62 -1.12
N GLU A 165 -10.52 3.63 -1.52
CA GLU A 165 -11.98 3.67 -1.22
C GLU A 165 -12.72 4.85 -1.89
N LYS A 166 -13.96 4.59 -2.34
CA LYS A 166 -14.87 5.59 -2.93
C LYS A 166 -15.68 6.34 -1.85
N ARG A 167 -15.23 7.52 -1.40
CA ARG A 167 -16.07 8.53 -0.72
C ARG A 167 -16.20 9.85 -1.48
N ARG A 168 -17.41 10.19 -1.92
CA ARG A 168 -17.73 11.48 -2.57
C ARG A 168 -17.93 12.53 -1.48
N ARG A 169 -17.13 13.59 -1.48
CA ARG A 169 -17.46 14.83 -0.76
C ARG A 169 -17.11 15.99 -1.69
N ALA A 170 -18.08 16.86 -1.96
CA ALA A 170 -17.90 18.07 -2.74
C ALA A 170 -18.22 19.23 -1.81
N GLU A 171 -17.22 20.05 -1.49
CA GLU A 171 -17.42 21.36 -0.88
C GLU A 171 -16.73 22.41 -1.77
N ILE A 172 -17.37 23.56 -1.81
CA ILE A 172 -17.27 24.60 -2.84
C ILE A 172 -15.84 25.16 -2.93
N GLY A 173 -15.28 25.19 -4.13
CA GLY A 173 -13.97 25.80 -4.45
C GLY A 173 -12.81 24.83 -4.68
N LYS A 174 -12.98 23.52 -4.49
CA LYS A 174 -11.96 22.49 -4.74
C LYS A 174 -12.52 21.34 -5.61
N PHE A 175 -12.07 21.24 -6.87
CA PHE A 175 -12.46 20.15 -7.76
C PHE A 175 -11.67 18.89 -7.47
N HIS A 176 -12.35 17.77 -7.23
CA HIS A 176 -11.78 16.47 -6.91
C HIS A 176 -11.63 15.65 -8.20
N VAL A 177 -10.41 15.48 -8.71
CA VAL A 177 -10.14 14.47 -9.74
C VAL A 177 -9.87 13.14 -9.03
N ARG A 178 -10.64 12.11 -9.38
CA ARG A 178 -10.52 10.76 -8.82
C ARG A 178 -9.98 9.85 -9.90
N VAL A 179 -8.73 9.43 -9.76
CA VAL A 179 -8.15 8.39 -10.61
C VAL A 179 -8.47 7.05 -9.97
N ILE A 180 -9.25 6.24 -10.68
CA ILE A 180 -9.45 4.83 -10.36
C ILE A 180 -8.40 4.10 -11.20
N GLU A 181 -7.37 3.56 -10.55
CA GLU A 181 -6.54 2.50 -11.16
C GLU A 181 -7.23 1.15 -11.01
#